data_AF-A0A662HKY5-F1
#
_entry.id   AF-A0A662HKY5-F1
#
_cell.length_a   1.000
_cell.length_b   1.000
_cell.length_c   1.000
_cell.angle_alpha   90.00
_cell.angle_beta   90.00
_cell.angle_gamma   90.00
#
_symmetry.space_group_name_H-M   'P 1'
#
loop_
_entity.id
_entity.type
_entity.pdbx_description
1 polymer ?
#
loop_
_entity_poly.entity_id
_entity_poly.type
_entity_poly.pdbx_seq_one_letter_code
_entity_poly.pdbx_strand_id
1 'polypeptide(L)'
;VIVGDRDAESELRSKRPPFREHEGYFQIAPIKMWSGAHTQLYLLANDIPLNPLYLMGFYRIGCYICPALRSWEVKIMREHGELSKLLNSLMFYREFITDYYKKLLTVGET
;
A
#
# COMPACT_ATOMS: atom_id res chain seq x y z
N VAL A 1 2.05 -19.82 -11.01
CA VAL A 1 1.67 -18.41 -10.77
C VAL A 1 2.91 -17.60 -10.44
N ILE A 2 3.19 -16.54 -11.20
CA ILE A 2 4.27 -15.60 -10.88
C ILE A 2 3.71 -14.56 -9.92
N VAL A 3 4.41 -14.30 -8.82
CA VAL A 3 3.97 -13.36 -7.77
C VAL A 3 5.03 -12.29 -7.50
N GLY A 4 4.59 -11.08 -7.17
CA GLY A 4 5.47 -9.98 -6.75
C GLY A 4 5.82 -10.01 -5.25
N ASP A 5 5.84 -11.19 -4.63
CA ASP A 5 6.14 -11.34 -3.20
C ASP A 5 7.61 -11.03 -2.92
N ARG A 6 7.91 -10.19 -1.92
CA ARG A 6 9.26 -9.70 -1.62
C ARG A 6 9.60 -9.78 -0.14
N ASP A 7 10.88 -9.98 0.18
CA ASP A 7 11.40 -10.05 1.55
C ASP A 7 11.13 -8.77 2.33
N ALA A 8 11.37 -7.63 1.69
CA ALA A 8 11.29 -6.31 2.32
C ALA A 8 9.86 -5.86 2.66
N GLU A 9 8.82 -6.62 2.31
CA GLU A 9 7.42 -6.22 2.53
C GLU A 9 6.86 -6.56 3.92
N SER A 10 7.31 -7.67 4.51
CA SER A 10 7.00 -8.06 5.89
C SER A 10 7.84 -9.25 6.34
N GLU A 11 7.97 -9.43 7.66
CA GLU A 11 8.68 -10.59 8.24
C GLU A 11 8.08 -11.93 7.78
N LEU A 12 6.75 -12.04 7.77
CA LEU A 12 6.05 -13.24 7.29
C LEU A 12 6.35 -13.55 5.82
N ARG A 13 6.52 -12.51 4.99
CA ARG A 13 6.88 -12.68 3.58
C ARG A 13 8.34 -13.07 3.44
N SER A 14 9.24 -12.51 4.24
CA SER A 14 10.67 -12.87 4.24
C SER A 14 10.92 -14.36 4.52
N LYS A 15 10.11 -14.98 5.40
CA LYS A 15 10.21 -16.41 5.70
C LYS A 15 9.74 -17.34 4.57
N ARG A 16 9.07 -16.83 3.53
CA ARG A 16 8.54 -17.65 2.43
C ARG A 16 9.64 -17.92 1.40
N PRO A 17 9.80 -19.17 0.91
CA PRO A 17 10.76 -19.44 -0.15
C PRO A 17 10.32 -18.81 -1.49
N PRO A 18 11.27 -18.51 -2.42
CA PRO A 18 10.96 -17.97 -3.75
C PRO A 18 10.11 -18.90 -4.61
N PHE A 19 10.24 -20.21 -4.40
CA PHE A 19 9.43 -21.25 -5.03
C PHE A 19 8.64 -21.97 -3.95
N ARG A 20 7.31 -22.06 -4.08
CA ARG A 20 6.43 -22.74 -3.12
C ARG A 20 5.17 -23.28 -3.79
N GLU A 21 4.60 -24.31 -3.21
CA GLU A 21 3.23 -24.71 -3.50
C GLU A 21 2.27 -24.00 -2.53
N HIS A 22 1.20 -23.41 -3.05
CA HIS A 22 0.19 -22.73 -2.26
C HIS A 22 -1.18 -22.87 -2.91
N GLU A 23 -2.16 -23.35 -2.15
CA GLU A 23 -3.54 -23.56 -2.60
C GLU A 23 -3.65 -24.40 -3.89
N GLY A 24 -2.79 -25.42 -4.04
CA GLY A 24 -2.76 -26.30 -5.21
C GLY A 24 -2.06 -25.70 -6.45
N TYR A 25 -1.42 -24.53 -6.32
CA TYR A 25 -0.67 -23.89 -7.39
C TYR A 25 0.81 -23.70 -7.01
N PHE A 26 1.70 -23.94 -7.96
CA PHE A 26 3.09 -23.53 -7.83
C PHE A 26 3.22 -22.01 -7.98
N GLN A 27 3.75 -21.36 -6.96
CA GLN A 27 4.05 -19.93 -6.93
C GLN A 27 5.55 -19.69 -7.04
N ILE A 28 5.92 -18.72 -7.87
CA ILE A 28 7.31 -18.31 -8.10
C ILE A 28 7.41 -16.80 -7.89
N ALA A 29 8.38 -16.35 -7.09
CA ALA A 29 8.65 -14.95 -6.78
C ALA A 29 10.04 -14.54 -7.32
N PRO A 30 10.15 -14.09 -8.58
CA PRO A 30 11.44 -13.83 -9.23
C PRO A 30 12.23 -12.68 -8.59
N ILE A 31 11.51 -11.70 -8.03
CA ILE A 31 12.07 -10.50 -7.42
C ILE A 31 12.11 -10.59 -5.90
N LYS A 32 12.16 -11.80 -5.32
CA LYS A 32 12.02 -12.02 -3.87
C LYS A 32 12.93 -11.13 -3.03
N MET A 33 14.20 -11.02 -3.44
CA MET A 33 15.25 -10.29 -2.73
C MET A 33 15.24 -8.78 -3.02
N TRP A 34 14.34 -8.29 -3.87
CA TRP A 34 14.28 -6.88 -4.23
C TRP A 34 13.60 -6.07 -3.13
N SER A 35 14.16 -4.90 -2.82
CA SER A 35 13.49 -3.91 -1.98
C SER A 35 12.49 -3.07 -2.79
N GLY A 36 11.68 -2.27 -2.09
CA GLY A 36 10.80 -1.28 -2.74
C GLY A 36 11.56 -0.34 -3.69
N ALA A 37 12.73 0.12 -3.26
CA ALA A 37 13.58 1.01 -4.04
C ALA A 37 14.11 0.34 -5.32
N HIS A 38 14.57 -0.92 -5.25
CA HIS A 38 15.02 -1.66 -6.43
C HIS A 38 13.93 -1.74 -7.50
N THR A 39 12.69 -2.03 -7.09
CA THR A 39 11.57 -2.10 -8.03
C THR A 39 11.28 -0.73 -8.66
N GLN A 40 11.23 0.34 -7.86
CA GLN A 40 10.99 1.69 -8.40
C GLN A 40 12.11 2.16 -9.33
N LEU A 41 13.37 1.95 -8.95
CA LEU A 41 14.53 2.30 -9.77
C LEU A 41 14.55 1.53 -11.08
N TYR A 42 14.21 0.24 -11.06
CA TYR A 42 14.11 -0.54 -12.29
C TYR A 42 13.04 0.01 -13.23
N LEU A 43 11.86 0.37 -12.71
CA LEU A 43 10.80 0.97 -13.53
C LEU A 43 11.29 2.28 -14.16
N LEU A 44 11.90 3.16 -13.36
CA LEU A 44 12.46 4.43 -13.85
C LEU A 44 13.57 4.24 -14.89
N ALA A 45 14.48 3.28 -14.66
CA ALA A 45 15.58 2.99 -15.58
C ALA A 45 15.13 2.38 -16.92
N ASN A 46 13.89 1.88 -16.99
CA ASN A 46 13.30 1.29 -18.19
C ASN A 46 12.16 2.16 -18.76
N ASP A 47 12.08 3.44 -18.36
CA ASP A 47 11.04 4.38 -18.80
C ASP A 47 9.60 3.89 -18.55
N ILE A 48 9.40 3.06 -17.51
CA ILE A 48 8.09 2.58 -17.09
C ILE A 48 7.53 3.54 -16.03
N PRO A 49 6.34 4.15 -16.24
CA PRO A 49 5.79 5.12 -15.31
C PRO A 49 5.45 4.48 -13.96
N LEU A 50 5.83 5.16 -12.88
CA LEU A 50 5.40 4.79 -11.53
C LEU A 50 3.90 5.07 -11.34
N ASN A 51 3.27 4.34 -10.43
CA ASN A 51 1.92 4.70 -10.00
C ASN A 51 1.95 6.12 -9.38
N PRO A 52 1.10 7.08 -9.84
CA PRO A 52 1.10 8.45 -9.34
C PRO A 52 0.93 8.59 -7.83
N LEU A 53 0.29 7.63 -7.17
CA LEU A 53 0.16 7.63 -5.71
C LEU A 53 1.51 7.53 -5.00
N TYR A 54 2.52 6.86 -5.59
CA TYR A 54 3.87 6.88 -5.01
C TYR A 54 4.47 8.29 -5.00
N LEU A 55 4.16 9.11 -6.01
CA LEU A 55 4.62 10.50 -6.09
C LEU A 55 3.86 11.41 -5.11
N MET A 56 2.65 11.03 -4.70
CA MET A 56 1.86 11.74 -3.68
C MET A 56 2.29 11.41 -2.25
N GLY A 57 3.18 10.43 -2.05
CA GLY A 57 3.69 10.02 -0.73
C GLY A 57 3.09 8.73 -0.16
N PHE A 58 2.33 7.96 -0.95
CA PHE A 58 1.88 6.64 -0.54
C PHE A 58 3.04 5.64 -0.59
N TYR A 59 3.21 4.87 0.49
CA TYR A 59 4.27 3.85 0.56
C TYR A 59 3.77 2.49 0.07
N ARG A 60 2.54 2.12 0.42
CA ARG A 60 1.92 0.85 0.02
C ARG A 60 0.50 1.09 -0.44
N ILE A 61 0.26 0.78 -1.71
CA ILE A 61 -1.05 0.98 -2.33
C ILE A 61 -1.90 -0.27 -2.09
N GLY A 62 -3.14 -0.05 -1.68
CA GLY A 62 -4.12 -1.09 -1.40
C GLY A 62 -5.53 -0.53 -1.46
N CYS A 63 -6.40 -1.02 -0.59
CA CYS A 63 -7.79 -0.55 -0.52
C CYS A 63 -7.88 0.89 -0.03
N TYR A 64 -8.88 1.64 -0.52
CA TYR A 64 -9.15 3.02 -0.11
C TYR A 64 -9.76 3.14 1.31
N ILE A 65 -10.24 2.04 1.88
CA ILE A 65 -10.70 1.91 3.27
C ILE A 65 -9.82 0.89 4.00
N CYS A 66 -8.61 1.29 4.38
CA CYS A 66 -7.64 0.37 4.96
C CYS A 66 -7.22 0.82 6.38
N PRO A 67 -7.34 -0.04 7.40
CA PRO A 67 -6.88 0.29 8.76
C PRO A 67 -5.35 0.38 8.87
N ALA A 68 -4.60 -0.11 7.87
CA ALA A 68 -3.14 -0.06 7.83
C ALA A 68 -2.59 1.22 7.20
N LEU A 69 -3.46 2.18 6.81
CA LEU A 69 -3.02 3.48 6.30
C LEU A 69 -2.21 4.24 7.35
N ARG A 70 -1.15 4.89 6.90
CA ARG A 70 -0.35 5.79 7.73
C ARG A 70 -1.06 7.13 7.90
N SER A 71 -0.77 7.83 8.99
CA SER A 71 -1.42 9.12 9.31
C SER A 71 -1.25 10.16 8.19
N TRP A 72 -0.08 10.21 7.55
CA TRP A 72 0.14 11.10 6.42
C TRP A 72 -0.62 10.66 5.16
N GLU A 73 -0.77 9.35 4.90
CA GLU A 73 -1.57 8.84 3.78
C GLU A 73 -3.04 9.26 3.96
N VAL A 74 -3.58 9.11 5.18
CA VAL A 74 -4.94 9.58 5.49
C VAL A 74 -5.07 11.10 5.32
N LYS A 75 -4.04 11.87 5.70
CA LYS A 75 -4.01 13.32 5.47
C LYS A 75 -4.05 13.66 3.98
N ILE A 76 -3.21 13.02 3.16
CA ILE A 76 -3.19 13.19 1.70
C ILE A 76 -4.55 12.86 1.09
N MET A 77 -5.16 11.73 1.50
CA MET A 77 -6.48 11.31 1.02
C MET A 77 -7.58 12.33 1.33
N ARG A 78 -7.49 13.05 2.44
CA ARG A 78 -8.46 14.07 2.84
C ARG A 78 -8.22 15.43 2.18
N GLU A 79 -6.96 15.82 2.03
CA GLU A 79 -6.59 17.20 1.66
C GLU A 79 -6.24 17.37 0.17
N HIS A 80 -5.85 16.31 -0.53
CA HIS A 80 -5.44 16.39 -1.92
C HIS A 80 -6.65 16.48 -2.85
N GLY A 81 -6.91 17.67 -3.41
CA GLY A 81 -8.15 18.06 -4.09
C GLY A 81 -8.88 16.98 -4.91
N GLU A 82 -8.29 16.54 -6.02
CA GLU A 82 -8.94 15.56 -6.92
C GLU A 82 -9.12 14.18 -6.26
N LEU A 83 -8.13 13.75 -5.48
CA LEU A 83 -8.19 12.48 -4.77
C LEU A 83 -9.29 12.51 -3.69
N SER A 84 -9.37 13.58 -2.92
CA SER A 84 -10.38 13.78 -1.89
C SER A 84 -11.79 13.82 -2.47
N LYS A 85 -12.00 14.53 -3.59
CA LYS A 85 -13.30 14.55 -4.28
C LYS A 85 -13.72 13.15 -4.71
N LEU A 86 -12.81 12.41 -5.35
CA LEU A 86 -13.06 11.02 -5.78
C LEU A 86 -13.41 10.15 -4.58
N LEU A 87 -12.58 10.15 -3.54
CA LEU A 87 -12.78 9.29 -2.37
C LEU A 87 -14.10 9.60 -1.65
N ASN A 88 -14.50 10.88 -1.57
CA ASN A 88 -15.77 11.29 -0.97
C ASN A 88 -17.02 10.81 -1.73
N SER A 89 -16.88 10.38 -2.98
CA SER A 89 -17.94 9.72 -3.75
C SER A 89 -17.99 8.20 -3.57
N LEU A 90 -16.95 7.60 -2.97
CA LEU A 90 -16.89 6.15 -2.78
C LEU A 90 -17.67 5.74 -1.52
N MET A 91 -18.27 4.55 -1.62
CA MET A 91 -19.03 3.95 -0.53
C MET A 91 -18.15 3.77 0.72
N PHE A 92 -18.70 4.12 1.88
CA PHE A 92 -18.11 3.98 3.22
C PHE A 92 -16.86 4.83 3.52
N TYR A 93 -16.38 5.66 2.58
CA TYR A 93 -15.17 6.46 2.82
C TYR A 93 -15.39 7.56 3.88
N ARG A 94 -16.57 8.19 3.88
CA ARG A 94 -16.89 9.28 4.82
C ARG A 94 -16.97 8.76 6.25
N GLU A 95 -17.60 7.60 6.42
CA GLU A 95 -17.70 6.87 7.68
C GLU A 95 -16.32 6.47 8.16
N PHE A 96 -15.51 5.87 7.29
CA PHE A 96 -14.14 5.47 7.60
C PHE A 96 -13.28 6.64 8.10
N ILE A 97 -13.26 7.77 7.37
CA ILE A 97 -12.49 8.95 7.75
C ILE A 97 -12.99 9.53 9.07
N THR A 98 -14.31 9.63 9.24
CA THR A 98 -14.91 10.14 10.48
C THR A 98 -14.49 9.30 11.68
N ASP A 99 -14.56 7.98 11.57
CA ASP A 99 -14.20 7.06 12.64
C ASP A 99 -12.69 7.03 12.92
N TYR A 100 -11.86 7.19 11.88
CA TYR A 100 -10.41 7.32 12.04
C TYR A 100 -10.04 8.53 12.90
N TYR A 101 -10.61 9.70 12.63
CA TYR A 101 -10.32 10.92 13.40
C TYR A 101 -10.92 10.91 14.80
N LYS A 102 -12.11 10.31 15.00
CA LYS A 102 -12.66 10.09 16.35
C LYS A 102 -11.69 9.30 17.22
N LYS A 103 -11.12 8.20 16.69
CA LYS A 103 -10.14 7.37 17.41
C LYS A 103 -8.85 8.12 17.74
N LEU A 104 -8.36 8.95 16.82
CA LEU A 104 -7.18 9.79 17.06
C LEU A 104 -7.39 10.75 18.24
N LEU A 105 -8.55 11.39 18.32
CA LEU A 105 -8.87 12.32 19.41
C LEU A 105 -8.95 11.62 20.76
N THR A 106 -9.50 10.39 20.81
CA THR A 106 -9.60 9.62 22.06
C THR A 106 -8.26 9.06 22.56
N VAL A 107 -7.25 8.93 21.69
CA VAL A 107 -5.92 8.41 22.06
C VAL A 107 -4.97 9.54 22.50
N GLY A 108 -5.28 10.79 22.17
CA GLY A 108 -4.48 11.97 22.55
C GLY A 108 -4.72 12.47 23.99
N GLU A 109 -5.59 11.82 24.76
CA GLU A 109 -5.97 12.22 26.13
C GLU A 109 -5.34 11.34 27.24
N THR A 110 -4.41 10.45 26.88
CA THR A 110 -3.59 9.64 27.80
C THR A 110 -2.11 9.81 27.50
#